data_AF-A0A2M6GKP0-F1
#
_entry.id   AF-A0A2M6GKP0-F1
#
_cell.length_a   1.000
_cell.length_b   1.000
_cell.length_c   1.000
_cell.angle_alpha   90.00
_cell.angle_beta   90.00
_cell.angle_gamma   90.00
#
_symmetry.space_group_name_H-M   'P 1'
#
loop_
_entity.id
_entity.type
_entity.pdbx_description
1 polymer ?
#
loop_
_entity_poly.entity_id
_entity_poly.type
_entity_poly.pdbx_seq_one_letter_code
_entity_poly.pdbx_strand_id
1 'polypeptide(L)' 'GYPAYWHARGYGLFGANNLGYYAMSNGKEVLNYKLQAGKSVTFRHRVLIHTGSTLPDNQVNKAYNQFSE' A
#
# COMPACT_ATOMS: atom_id res chain seq x y z
N GLY A 1 2.16 5.24 -5.13
CA GLY A 1 3.46 4.95 -4.52
C GLY A 1 3.58 3.48 -4.23
N TYR A 2 4.78 2.91 -4.38
CA TYR A 2 5.11 1.59 -3.85
C TYR A 2 6.32 1.72 -2.90
N PRO A 3 6.23 1.20 -1.67
CA PRO A 3 4.99 0.75 -1.01
C PRO A 3 4.01 1.92 -0.76
N ALA A 4 2.72 1.61 -0.65
CA ALA A 4 1.74 2.59 -0.18
C ALA A 4 1.92 2.82 1.33
N TYR A 5 1.56 4.01 1.83
CA TYR A 5 1.56 4.26 3.26
C TYR A 5 0.39 3.52 3.92
N TRP A 6 0.70 2.60 4.81
CA TRP A 6 -0.27 1.82 5.58
C TRP A 6 -0.45 2.39 6.97
N HIS A 7 -1.68 2.25 7.47
CA HIS A 7 -2.04 2.60 8.82
C HIS A 7 -2.86 1.48 9.45
N ALA A 8 -2.47 1.05 10.64
CA ALA A 8 -3.12 -0.03 11.36
C ALA A 8 -3.50 0.44 12.77
N ARG A 9 -4.69 0.03 13.23
CA ARG A 9 -5.19 0.26 14.59
C ARG A 9 -5.29 -1.07 15.32
N GLY A 10 -5.04 -1.06 16.63
CA GLY A 10 -5.07 -2.27 17.49
C GLY A 10 -6.44 -2.97 17.56
N TYR A 11 -7.51 -2.34 17.08
CA TYR A 11 -8.86 -2.90 16.99
C TYR A 11 -9.21 -3.44 15.59
N GLY A 12 -8.21 -3.70 14.74
CA GLY A 12 -8.42 -4.38 13.46
C GLY A 12 -8.84 -3.48 12.30
N LEU A 13 -8.73 -2.16 12.44
CA LEU A 13 -8.90 -1.23 11.32
C LEU A 13 -7.58 -1.00 10.59
N PHE A 14 -7.58 -1.19 9.28
CA PHE A 14 -6.43 -0.97 8.39
C PHE A 14 -6.82 -0.01 7.27
N GLY A 15 -5.88 0.85 6.86
CA GLY A 15 -6.05 1.76 5.73
C GLY A 15 -4.76 1.89 4.92
N ALA A 16 -4.91 2.10 3.61
CA ALA A 16 -3.81 2.41 2.70
C ALA A 16 -4.07 3.76 2.04
N ASN A 17 -3.07 4.65 2.03
CA ASN A 17 -3.16 5.94 1.38
C ASN A 17 -2.05 6.13 0.34
N ASN A 18 -2.41 5.97 -0.93
CA ASN A 18 -1.47 6.01 -2.06
C ASN A 18 -0.99 7.43 -2.38
N LEU A 19 -1.67 8.44 -1.83
CA LEU A 19 -1.42 9.87 -2.03
C LEU A 19 -0.96 10.58 -0.74
N GLY A 20 -0.80 9.84 0.36
CA GLY A 20 -0.60 10.38 1.71
C GLY A 20 0.81 10.87 2.03
N TYR A 21 1.69 11.02 1.04
CA TYR A 21 3.14 11.23 1.24
C TYR A 21 3.46 12.35 2.23
N TYR A 22 2.86 13.53 2.08
CA TYR A 22 3.15 14.67 2.96
C TYR A 22 2.75 14.40 4.42
N ALA A 23 1.51 13.96 4.63
CA ALA A 23 0.98 13.72 5.98
C ALA A 23 1.69 12.55 6.67
N MET A 24 2.02 11.49 5.91
CA MET A 24 2.61 10.26 6.46
C MET A 24 4.12 10.35 6.67
N SER A 25 4.80 11.22 5.93
CA SER A 25 6.24 11.46 6.07
C SER A 25 6.59 12.64 6.98
N ASN A 26 5.59 13.28 7.60
CA ASN A 26 5.74 14.52 8.35
C ASN A 26 6.43 15.63 7.52
N GLY A 27 5.97 15.78 6.28
CA GLY A 27 6.43 16.80 5.33
C GLY A 27 7.74 16.51 4.61
N LYS A 28 8.39 15.37 4.84
CA LYS A 28 9.67 15.02 4.20
C LYS A 28 9.53 14.62 2.74
N GLU A 29 8.39 14.03 2.38
CA GLU A 29 8.10 13.57 1.02
C GLU A 29 6.82 14.22 0.51
N VAL A 30 6.85 14.66 -0.75
CA VAL A 30 5.70 15.31 -1.41
C VAL A 30 5.39 14.56 -2.71
N LEU A 31 4.15 14.08 -2.83
CA LEU A 31 3.62 13.53 -4.07
C LEU A 31 2.57 14.47 -4.67
N ASN A 32 2.95 15.20 -5.71
CA ASN A 32 2.05 16.09 -6.46
C ASN A 32 1.47 15.37 -7.68
N TYR A 33 0.77 14.25 -7.46
CA TYR A 33 0.17 13.50 -8.55
C TYR A 33 -0.94 14.33 -9.22
N LYS A 34 -0.84 14.51 -10.54
CA LYS A 34 -1.84 15.21 -11.36
C LYS A 34 -2.45 14.25 -12.36
N LEU A 35 -3.78 14.17 -12.38
CA LEU A 35 -4.54 13.41 -13.37
C LEU A 35 -5.13 14.37 -14.39
N GLN A 36 -4.84 14.17 -15.67
CA GLN A 36 -5.42 14.98 -16.74
C GLN A 36 -6.92 14.70 -16.90
N ALA A 37 -7.66 15.71 -17.38
CA ALA A 37 -9.08 15.56 -17.67
C ALA A 37 -9.34 14.38 -18.63
N GLY A 38 -10.37 13.58 -18.33
CA GLY A 38 -10.73 12.40 -19.12
C GLY A 38 -9.77 11.21 -18.99
N LYS A 39 -8.75 11.28 -18.13
CA LYS A 39 -7.88 10.15 -17.81
C LYS A 39 -8.32 9.46 -16.52
N SER A 40 -7.88 8.21 -16.36
CA SER A 40 -8.13 7.40 -15.17
C SER A 40 -6.82 6.92 -14.57
N VAL A 41 -6.84 6.68 -13.27
CA VAL A 41 -5.74 6.03 -12.52
C VAL A 41 -6.33 4.88 -11.74
N THR A 42 -5.62 3.75 -11.74
CA THR A 42 -6.03 2.55 -11.00
C THR A 42 -5.01 2.26 -9.92
N PHE A 43 -5.49 2.17 -8.68
CA PHE A 43 -4.70 1.71 -7.54
C PHE A 43 -5.12 0.28 -7.21
N ARG A 44 -4.19 -0.67 -7.38
CA ARG A 44 -4.44 -2.09 -7.09
C ARG A 44 -3.88 -2.42 -5.70
N HIS A 45 -4.67 -3.11 -4.89
CA HIS A 45 -4.29 -3.55 -3.54
C HIS A 45 -4.59 -5.04 -3.35
N ARG A 46 -3.76 -5.73 -2.57
CA ARG A 46 -3.98 -7.10 -2.11
C ARG A 46 -3.68 -7.18 -0.61
N VAL A 47 -4.60 -7.74 0.16
CA VAL A 47 -4.40 -8.06 1.57
C VAL A 47 -4.21 -9.56 1.68
N LEU A 48 -3.10 -9.98 2.27
CA LEU A 48 -2.81 -11.39 2.54
C LEU A 48 -3.07 -11.65 4.03
N ILE A 49 -4.05 -12.51 4.32
CA ILE A 49 -4.38 -12.95 5.68
C ILE A 49 -3.85 -14.37 5.85
N HIS A 50 -2.99 -14.56 6.85
CA HIS A 50 -2.40 -15.84 7.21
C HIS A 50 -2.65 -16.13 8.69
N THR A 51 -2.84 -17.40 9.04
CA THR A 51 -3.15 -17.86 10.40
C THR A 51 -2.23 -19.00 10.82
N GLY A 52 -2.00 -19.15 12.13
CA GLY A 52 -1.31 -20.29 12.72
C GLY A 52 0.22 -20.20 12.76
N SER A 53 0.86 -19.27 12.06
CA SER A 53 2.31 -19.03 12.13
C SER A 53 2.69 -17.66 11.58
N THR A 54 3.97 -17.29 11.72
CA THR A 54 4.54 -16.17 10.98
C THR A 54 4.80 -16.60 9.54
N LEU A 55 4.31 -15.83 8.58
CA LEU A 55 4.60 -16.07 7.17
C LEU A 55 6.02 -15.58 6.84
N PRO A 56 6.91 -16.42 6.27
CA PRO A 56 8.28 -16.00 5.99
C PRO A 56 8.37 -15.01 4.82
N ASP A 57 9.37 -14.13 4.85
CA ASP A 57 9.57 -13.05 3.87
C ASP A 57 9.59 -13.55 2.42
N ASN A 58 10.21 -14.71 2.15
CA ASN A 58 10.25 -15.27 0.79
C ASN A 58 8.85 -15.62 0.26
N GLN A 59 7.92 -16.03 1.11
CA GLN A 59 6.53 -16.32 0.73
C GLN A 59 5.74 -15.04 0.53
N VAL A 60 5.94 -14.02 1.39
CA VAL A 60 5.34 -12.69 1.23
C VAL A 60 5.78 -12.06 -0.09
N ASN A 61 7.09 -12.09 -0.38
CA ASN A 61 7.67 -11.56 -1.62
C ASN A 61 7.17 -12.31 -2.86
N LYS A 62 7.03 -13.64 -2.78
CA LYS A 62 6.44 -14.44 -3.86
C LYS A 62 5.00 -14.01 -4.14
N ALA A 63 4.17 -13.86 -3.10
CA ALA A 63 2.78 -13.43 -3.23
C ALA A 63 2.65 -12.00 -3.80
N TYR A 64 3.61 -11.12 -3.46
CA TYR A 64 3.73 -9.78 -4.04
C TYR A 64 4.09 -9.84 -5.53
N ASN A 65 5.12 -10.60 -5.92
CA ASN A 65 5.51 -10.72 -7.33
C ASN A 65 4.35 -11.24 -8.19
N GLN A 66 3.64 -12.27 -7.72
CA GLN A 66 2.44 -12.81 -8.37
C GLN A 66 1.25 -11.82 -8.42
N PHE A 67 1.26 -10.77 -7.60
CA PHE A 67 0.25 -9.71 -7.66
C PHE A 67 0.64 -8.58 -8.62
N SER A 68 1.95 -8.32 -8.72
CA SER A 68 2.51 -7.18 -9.43
C SER A 68 2.74 -7.44 -10.91
N GLU A 69 2.94 -8.71 -11.29
CA GLU A 69 2.82 -9.19 -12.67
C GLU A 69 1.42 -8.91 -13.25
#